data_AF-A0A420ZBF4-F1
#
_entry.id   AF-A0A420ZBF4-F1
#
_cell.length_a   1.000
_cell.length_b   1.000
_cell.length_c   1.000
_cell.angle_alpha   90.00
_cell.angle_beta   90.00
_cell.angle_gamma   90.00
#
_symmetry.space_group_name_H-M   'P 1'
#
loop_
_entity.id
_entity.type
_entity.pdbx_description
1 polymer ?
#
loop_
_entity_poly.entity_id
_entity_poly.type
_entity_poly.pdbx_seq_one_letter_code
_entity_poly.pdbx_strand_id
1 'polypeptide(L)'
;MGRKLERILEIRHQLAKKKHRLTDGKHKEYIYDQYFLSTYIHVPKSWVEEGYRTFKLIAVDKAHSFLIIPENVSRQEIIELRRKLKSLLKQVKE
;
A
#
# COMPACT_ATOMS: atom_id res chain seq x y z
N MET A 1 29.28 3.31 -13.05
CA MET A 1 28.13 2.99 -13.92
C MET A 1 27.17 2.09 -13.14
N GLY A 2 26.12 2.67 -12.56
CA GLY A 2 25.22 1.99 -11.63
C GLY A 2 24.26 1.04 -12.34
N ARG A 3 24.24 -0.23 -11.92
CA ARG A 3 23.26 -1.21 -12.38
C ARG A 3 21.86 -0.73 -11.98
N LYS A 4 21.05 -0.38 -12.97
CA LYS A 4 19.62 -0.12 -12.82
C LYS A 4 19.00 -1.45 -12.38
N LEU A 5 18.72 -1.61 -11.09
CA LEU A 5 17.98 -2.76 -10.56
C LEU A 5 16.61 -2.74 -11.22
N GLU A 6 16.45 -3.55 -12.27
CA GLU A 6 15.14 -3.82 -12.86
C GLU A 6 14.30 -4.47 -11.75
N ARG A 7 13.38 -3.70 -11.18
CA ARG A 7 12.42 -4.21 -10.20
C ARG A 7 11.47 -5.12 -10.95
N ILE A 8 11.79 -6.41 -10.98
CA ILE A 8 10.92 -7.44 -11.53
C ILE A 8 9.65 -7.44 -10.68
N LEU A 9 8.53 -7.10 -11.31
CA LEU A 9 7.20 -7.19 -10.76
C LEU A 9 6.78 -8.66 -10.83
N GLU A 10 6.90 -9.39 -9.73
CA GLU A 10 6.32 -10.74 -9.63
C GLU A 10 4.81 -10.62 -9.48
N ILE A 11 4.09 -11.04 -10.52
CA ILE A 11 2.64 -11.21 -10.47
C ILE A 11 2.37 -12.65 -10.04
N ARG A 12 1.80 -12.85 -8.86
CA ARG A 12 1.34 -14.18 -8.42
C ARG A 12 -0.15 -14.30 -8.68
N HIS A 13 -0.58 -15.45 -9.18
CA HIS A 13 -1.98 -15.74 -9.48
C HIS A 13 -2.51 -16.82 -8.54
N GLN A 14 -3.72 -16.64 -8.04
CA GLN A 14 -4.42 -17.64 -7.24
C GLN A 14 -5.90 -17.66 -7.62
N LEU A 15 -6.44 -18.85 -7.87
CA LEU A 15 -7.88 -19.06 -8.02
C LEU A 15 -8.52 -19.09 -6.64
N ALA A 16 -9.37 -18.10 -6.34
CA ALA A 16 -10.11 -18.02 -5.11
C ALA A 16 -11.57 -18.45 -5.32
N LYS A 17 -12.13 -19.16 -4.34
CA LYS A 17 -13.53 -19.60 -4.36
C LYS A 17 -14.30 -18.92 -3.24
N LYS A 18 -15.45 -18.34 -3.54
CA LYS A 18 -16.34 -17.73 -2.55
C LYS A 18 -17.72 -18.33 -2.67
N LYS A 19 -18.22 -18.90 -1.57
CA LYS A 19 -19.58 -19.44 -1.47
C LYS A 19 -20.49 -18.42 -0.83
N HIS A 20 -21.57 -18.07 -1.51
CA HIS A 20 -22.62 -17.21 -0.97
C HIS A 20 -23.90 -18.01 -0.79
N ARG A 21 -24.60 -17.77 0.31
CA ARG A 21 -25.97 -18.22 0.50
C ARG A 21 -26.91 -17.20 -0.13
N LEU A 22 -27.74 -17.67 -1.05
CA LEU A 22 -28.75 -16.88 -1.74
C LEU A 22 -29.99 -16.70 -0.86
N THR A 23 -30.85 -15.75 -1.21
CA THR A 23 -32.10 -15.44 -0.50
C THR A 23 -33.09 -16.61 -0.50
N ASP A 24 -32.99 -17.51 -1.49
CA ASP A 24 -33.78 -18.75 -1.57
C ASP A 24 -33.16 -19.91 -0.77
N GLY A 25 -32.09 -19.66 -0.02
CA GLY A 25 -31.39 -20.65 0.81
C GLY A 25 -30.41 -21.53 0.04
N LYS A 26 -30.32 -21.43 -1.30
CA LYS A 26 -29.34 -22.18 -2.10
C LYS A 26 -27.95 -21.57 -1.94
N HIS A 27 -26.93 -22.38 -2.17
CA HIS A 27 -25.54 -21.93 -2.16
C HIS A 27 -25.03 -21.78 -3.59
N LYS A 28 -24.42 -20.63 -3.88
CA LYS A 28 -23.76 -20.37 -5.15
C LYS A 28 -22.28 -20.15 -4.92
N GLU A 29 -21.46 -20.92 -5.64
CA GLU A 29 -20.01 -20.82 -5.61
C GLU A 29 -19.53 -19.97 -6.78
N TYR A 30 -18.70 -18.98 -6.47
CA TYR A 30 -18.06 -18.11 -7.45
C TYR A 30 -16.56 -18.39 -7.42
N ILE A 31 -15.99 -18.59 -8.61
CA ILE A 31 -14.55 -18.68 -8.81
C ILE A 31 -14.10 -17.33 -9.37
N TYR A 32 -13.06 -16.75 -8.79
CA TYR A 32 -12.48 -15.50 -9.27
C TYR A 32 -10.96 -15.55 -9.17
N ASP A 33 -10.31 -14.89 -10.12
CA ASP A 33 -8.86 -14.77 -10.16
C ASP A 33 -8.41 -13.67 -9.19
N GLN A 34 -7.50 -14.02 -8.28
CA GLN A 34 -6.75 -13.07 -7.48
C GLN A 34 -5.35 -12.92 -8.06
N TYR A 35 -4.98 -11.66 -8.36
CA TYR A 35 -3.64 -11.29 -8.77
C TYR A 35 -2.97 -10.55 -7.62
N PHE A 36 -1.80 -11.04 -7.19
CA PHE A 36 -0.97 -10.40 -6.20
C PHE A 36 0.18 -9.70 -6.89
N LEU A 37 0.34 -8.42 -6.59
CA LEU A 37 1.42 -7.59 -7.11
C LEU A 37 2.48 -7.42 -6.02
N SER A 38 3.65 -8.00 -6.20
CA SER A 38 4.77 -7.77 -5.30
C SER A 38 5.56 -6.53 -5.76
N THR A 39 5.53 -5.47 -4.94
CA THR A 39 6.30 -4.24 -5.17
C THR A 39 7.44 -4.12 -4.18
N TYR A 40 8.65 -3.87 -4.67
CA TYR A 40 9.79 -3.50 -3.83
C TYR A 40 9.77 -2.01 -3.53
N ILE A 41 9.71 -1.68 -2.25
CA ILE A 41 9.67 -0.30 -1.74
C ILE A 41 11.00 0.00 -1.06
N HIS A 42 11.62 1.11 -1.43
CA HIS A 42 12.85 1.57 -0.81
C HIS A 42 12.52 2.38 0.45
N VAL A 43 13.08 1.98 1.59
CA VAL A 43 13.01 2.74 2.85
C VAL A 43 14.36 3.36 3.18
N PRO A 44 14.41 4.51 3.85
CA PRO A 44 15.68 5.12 4.28
C PRO A 44 16.50 4.18 5.16
N LYS A 45 17.82 4.15 4.96
CA LYS A 45 18.74 3.31 5.76
C LYS A 45 18.68 3.67 7.24
N SER A 46 18.55 4.96 7.57
CA SER A 46 18.42 5.45 8.94
C SER A 46 17.26 4.80 9.68
N TRP A 47 16.13 4.52 9.01
CA TRP A 47 15.00 3.86 9.65
C TRP A 47 15.33 2.42 10.05
N VAL A 48 16.11 1.70 9.24
CA VAL A 48 16.55 0.35 9.58
C VAL A 48 17.53 0.39 10.75
N GLU A 49 18.46 1.34 10.75
CA GLU A 49 19.46 1.54 11.81
C GLU A 49 18.81 1.96 13.14
N GLU A 50 17.74 2.76 13.09
CA GLU A 50 16.90 3.15 14.23
C GLU A 50 15.97 2.02 14.72
N GLY A 51 15.98 0.86 14.05
CA GLY A 51 15.27 -0.35 14.49
C GLY A 51 13.83 -0.48 13.98
N TYR A 52 13.38 0.36 13.05
CA TYR A 52 12.07 0.21 12.44
C TYR A 52 12.03 -1.01 11.51
N ARG A 53 11.14 -1.96 11.82
CA ARG A 53 10.99 -3.23 11.08
C ARG A 53 9.66 -3.35 10.35
N THR A 54 8.64 -2.62 10.81
CA THR A 54 7.27 -2.74 10.31
C THR A 54 6.78 -1.39 9.83
N PHE A 55 6.21 -1.38 8.62
CA PHE A 55 5.78 -0.17 7.93
C PHE A 55 4.34 -0.31 7.48
N LYS A 56 3.62 0.81 7.48
CA LYS A 56 2.26 0.95 6.94
C LYS A 56 2.30 1.81 5.69
N LEU A 57 1.53 1.37 4.68
CA LEU A 57 1.27 2.15 3.49
C LEU A 57 -0.03 2.91 3.66
N ILE A 58 0.04 4.23 3.54
CA ILE A 58 -1.13 5.10 3.55
C ILE A 58 -1.33 5.66 2.15
N ALA A 59 -2.45 5.32 1.53
CA ALA A 59 -2.87 5.94 0.28
C ALA A 59 -3.11 7.44 0.51
N VAL A 60 -2.56 8.27 -0.40
CA VAL A 60 -2.82 9.72 -0.39
C VAL A 60 -3.89 10.00 -1.42
N ASP A 61 -5.10 10.30 -0.96
CA ASP A 61 -6.20 10.64 -1.85
C ASP A 61 -5.80 11.80 -2.77
N LYS A 62 -6.09 11.67 -4.07
CA LYS A 62 -5.78 12.61 -5.18
C LYS A 62 -4.36 12.59 -5.75
N ALA A 63 -3.44 11.82 -5.19
CA ALA A 63 -2.16 11.53 -5.84
C ALA A 63 -2.12 10.03 -6.15
N HIS A 64 -1.63 9.62 -7.32
CA HIS A 64 -1.30 8.21 -7.58
C HIS A 64 -0.04 7.78 -6.77
N SER A 65 -0.02 8.13 -5.49
CA SER A 65 1.12 8.08 -4.58
C SER A 65 0.68 7.54 -3.22
N PHE A 66 1.64 6.93 -2.52
CA PHE A 66 1.46 6.38 -1.19
C PHE A 66 2.54 6.91 -0.27
N LEU A 67 2.21 7.05 1.02
CA LEU A 67 3.17 7.31 2.08
C LEU A 67 3.56 6.00 2.74
N ILE A 68 4.84 5.85 3.02
CA ILE A 68 5.38 4.77 3.83
C ILE A 68 5.69 5.38 5.19
N ILE A 69 5.10 4.84 6.25
CA ILE A 69 5.34 5.29 7.61
C ILE A 69 5.66 4.10 8.51
N PRO A 70 6.44 4.28 9.58
CA PRO A 70 6.57 3.27 10.62
C PRO A 70 5.22 2.93 11.26
N GLU A 71 5.06 1.67 11.69
CA GLU A 71 3.78 1.21 12.24
C GLU A 71 3.42 1.81 13.62
N ASN A 72 4.42 2.24 14.37
CA ASN A 72 4.30 2.83 15.70
C ASN A 72 3.90 4.32 15.71
N VAL A 73 3.59 4.90 14.55
CA VAL A 73 3.16 6.30 14.46
C VAL A 73 1.74 6.46 14.99
N SER A 74 1.53 7.46 15.85
CA SER A 74 0.23 7.75 16.45
C SER A 74 -0.77 8.28 15.43
N ARG A 75 -2.07 8.14 15.74
CA ARG A 75 -3.14 8.68 14.88
C ARG A 75 -3.05 10.20 14.71
N GLN A 76 -2.60 10.93 15.74
CA GLN A 76 -2.44 12.39 15.69
C GLN A 76 -1.33 12.79 14.72
N GLU A 77 -0.17 12.13 14.78
CA GLU A 77 0.93 12.35 13.84
C GLU A 77 0.51 12.07 12.39
N ILE A 78 -0.28 10.99 12.16
CA ILE A 78 -0.81 10.69 10.82
C ILE A 78 -1.71 11.83 10.31
N ILE A 79 -2.59 12.37 11.16
CA ILE A 79 -3.47 13.48 10.79
C ILE A 79 -2.64 14.73 10.45
N GLU A 80 -1.61 15.02 11.25
CA GLU A 80 -0.72 16.16 11.02
C GLU A 80 0.07 16.01 9.71
N LEU A 81 0.63 14.82 9.46
CA LEU A 81 1.30 14.47 8.20
C LEU A 81 0.39 14.70 6.99
N ARG A 82 -0.85 14.23 7.05
CA ARG A 82 -1.85 14.44 5.98
C ARG A 82 -2.11 15.94 5.74
N ARG A 83 -2.21 16.74 6.81
CA ARG A 83 -2.40 18.19 6.70
C ARG A 83 -1.19 18.88 6.07
N LYS A 84 0.03 18.57 6.52
CA LYS A 84 1.28 19.11 5.96
C LYS A 84 1.42 18.79 4.47
N LEU A 85 1.18 17.54 4.09
CA LEU A 85 1.23 17.13 2.68
C LEU A 85 0.20 17.84 1.81
N LYS A 86 -1.04 17.98 2.29
CA LYS A 86 -2.07 18.73 1.58
C LYS A 86 -1.66 20.19 1.36
N SER A 87 -0.99 20.80 2.34
CA SER A 87 -0.45 22.16 2.21
C SER A 87 0.66 22.25 1.17
N LEU A 88 1.64 21.34 1.22
CA LEU A 88 2.74 21.29 0.26
C LEU A 88 2.25 21.06 -1.17
N LEU A 89 1.31 20.12 -1.37
CA LEU A 89 0.71 19.86 -2.68
C LEU A 89 -0.09 21.05 -3.23
N LYS A 90 -0.61 21.92 -2.36
CA LYS A 90 -1.27 23.16 -2.78
C LYS A 90 -0.24 24.19 -3.29
N GLN A 91 0.90 24.29 -2.63
CA GLN A 91 1.99 25.21 -3.00
C GLN A 91 2.70 24.82 -4.30
N VAL A 92 2.80 23.51 -4.62
CA VAL A 92 3.43 23.03 -5.86
C VAL A 92 2.54 23.22 -7.10
N LYS A 93 1.25 23.57 -6.92
CA LYS A 93 0.31 23.82 -8.01
C LYS A 93 0.20 25.29 -8.43
N GLU A 94 1.01 26.18 -7.83
CA GLU A 94 1.22 27.57 -8.26
C GLU A 94 2.57 27.68 -8.96
#